data_AF-A0A4U5JIK4-F1
#
_entry.id   AF-A0A4U5JIK4-F1
#
_cell.length_a   1.000
_cell.length_b   1.000
_cell.length_c   1.000
_cell.angle_alpha   90.00
_cell.angle_beta   90.00
_cell.angle_gamma   90.00
#
_symmetry.space_group_name_H-M   'P 1'
#
loop_
_entity.id
_entity.type
_entity.pdbx_description
1 polymer ?
#
loop_
_entity_poly.entity_id
_entity_poly.type
_entity_poly.pdbx_seq_one_letter_code
_entity_poly.pdbx_strand_id
1 'polypeptide(L)'
;MSEDRADGTDGRGNGGNEADETDDGEITRRRMLLGGGASLATIGGVRAIYNTILGYGQLGMGTNLEDQDIESVATEHLTPRYDEEIQGTRVQADTNAVFVGDEWVSFETGTADEAADLDVEFGLDGRFQSLFADLSAFHADEYAFEFHDPATFFERFGDGDPRVEVVTAMRRYADRTVDPAVVERFTGEDPAAIDALVEGLVRGFRKHTDYDVPRYLAGSVEDNVIFGAVDLRKYFEDDVSFEALLDAGETGIFCWELVYRSIEALQALRPIEQSVPVAACYVSDRRHKHAFTGLVGALRVDGDLRFPMTFLDYTHTTMYDDFRLTGILGEGLAAYDDSHRADEIYW
;
A
#
# COMPACT_ATOMS: atom_id res chain seq x y z
N MET A 1 -83.28 -9.72 0.44
CA MET A 1 -84.48 -9.43 -0.38
C MET A 1 -85.07 -8.13 0.12
N SER A 2 -85.48 -7.28 -0.82
CA SER A 2 -85.90 -5.87 -0.69
C SER A 2 -84.77 -4.84 -0.71
N GLU A 3 -84.48 -4.44 -1.94
CA GLU A 3 -83.87 -3.18 -2.38
C GLU A 3 -84.68 -1.96 -1.88
N ASP A 4 -84.02 -0.82 -1.67
CA ASP A 4 -84.46 0.40 -2.36
C ASP A 4 -83.33 1.43 -2.56
N ARG A 5 -83.48 2.17 -3.66
CA ARG A 5 -82.61 3.16 -4.34
C ARG A 5 -82.39 4.43 -3.49
N ALA A 6 -81.17 4.98 -3.44
CA ALA A 6 -80.58 6.02 -4.30
C ALA A 6 -81.34 7.37 -4.31
N ASP A 7 -80.65 8.46 -3.93
CA ASP A 7 -80.39 9.68 -4.74
C ASP A 7 -79.85 10.83 -3.84
N GLY A 8 -79.06 11.75 -4.41
CA GLY A 8 -78.84 13.07 -3.81
C GLY A 8 -77.41 13.59 -3.76
N THR A 9 -76.99 14.24 -4.84
CA THR A 9 -75.73 14.95 -5.09
C THR A 9 -75.65 16.37 -4.48
N ASP A 10 -74.40 16.82 -4.36
CA ASP A 10 -73.86 18.19 -4.49
C ASP A 10 -74.12 19.30 -3.45
N GLY A 11 -73.01 19.75 -2.85
CA GLY A 11 -72.86 21.04 -2.20
C GLY A 11 -71.38 21.46 -2.10
N ARG A 12 -70.91 22.25 -3.08
CA ARG A 12 -69.61 22.94 -3.11
C ARG A 12 -69.58 24.17 -2.19
N GLY A 13 -68.41 24.47 -1.61
CA GLY A 13 -68.00 25.83 -1.18
C GLY A 13 -67.30 25.82 0.19
N ASN A 14 -65.97 25.80 0.30
CA ASN A 14 -64.98 26.90 0.12
C ASN A 14 -64.64 27.64 1.43
N GLY A 15 -63.34 27.73 1.73
CA GLY A 15 -62.70 28.45 2.84
C GLY A 15 -62.10 27.48 3.87
N GLY A 16 -60.80 27.38 4.10
CA GLY A 16 -59.69 28.31 3.89
C GLY A 16 -58.97 28.47 5.23
N ASN A 17 -57.67 28.18 5.24
CA ASN A 17 -56.67 28.37 6.31
C ASN A 17 -56.80 27.47 7.56
N GLU A 18 -55.74 27.06 8.24
CA GLU A 18 -54.28 27.03 8.09
C GLU A 18 -53.85 26.32 9.38
N ALA A 19 -53.17 25.18 9.28
CA ALA A 19 -52.31 24.70 10.36
C ALA A 19 -51.21 23.87 9.69
N ASP A 20 -50.15 24.60 9.41
CA ASP A 20 -48.85 24.19 8.94
C ASP A 20 -48.21 23.32 10.03
N GLU A 21 -48.39 22.01 9.96
CA GLU A 21 -47.53 21.05 10.65
C GLU A 21 -46.40 20.69 9.67
N THR A 22 -45.30 21.43 9.80
CA THR A 22 -44.00 21.10 9.23
C THR A 22 -43.53 19.76 9.80
N ASP A 23 -43.72 18.71 9.02
CA ASP A 23 -43.02 17.43 9.16
C ASP A 23 -41.53 17.71 8.96
N ASP A 24 -40.79 17.79 10.07
CA ASP A 24 -39.33 17.85 10.12
C ASP A 24 -38.77 16.54 9.55
N GLY A 25 -38.73 16.47 8.22
CA GLY A 25 -38.15 15.37 7.48
C GLY A 25 -36.65 15.30 7.75
N GLU A 26 -36.25 14.38 8.61
CA GLU A 26 -34.84 13.97 8.77
C GLU A 26 -34.22 13.71 7.40
N ILE A 27 -33.30 14.58 7.02
CA ILE A 27 -32.49 14.46 5.81
C ILE A 27 -31.49 13.34 6.06
N THR A 28 -31.83 12.12 5.66
CA THR A 28 -30.90 10.98 5.70
C THR A 28 -29.73 11.20 4.73
N ARG A 29 -28.51 10.74 5.10
CA ARG A 29 -27.26 10.85 4.30
C ARG A 29 -27.45 10.54 2.81
N ARG A 30 -28.34 9.58 2.49
CA ARG A 30 -28.72 9.16 1.13
C ARG A 30 -29.40 10.24 0.29
N ARG A 31 -30.24 11.10 0.88
CA ARG A 31 -30.96 12.18 0.17
C ARG A 31 -30.08 13.40 -0.08
N MET A 32 -29.08 13.64 0.78
CA MET A 32 -28.10 14.72 0.57
C MET A 32 -27.16 14.42 -0.61
N LEU A 33 -26.75 13.16 -0.77
CA LEU A 33 -25.97 12.67 -1.92
C LEU A 33 -26.74 12.78 -3.25
N LEU A 34 -28.03 12.41 -3.26
CA LEU A 34 -28.85 12.47 -4.47
C LEU A 34 -29.31 13.89 -4.84
N GLY A 35 -29.52 14.77 -3.86
CA GLY A 35 -30.00 16.14 -4.07
C GLY A 35 -28.91 17.18 -4.35
N GLY A 36 -27.71 17.02 -3.78
CA GLY A 36 -26.58 17.93 -3.97
C GLY A 36 -25.53 17.46 -4.98
N GLY A 37 -25.47 16.15 -5.29
CA GLY A 37 -24.45 15.56 -6.15
C GLY A 37 -24.55 15.95 -7.64
N ALA A 38 -25.74 16.24 -8.15
CA ALA A 38 -25.93 16.46 -9.59
C ALA A 38 -25.30 17.76 -10.11
N SER A 39 -25.19 18.79 -9.27
CA SER A 39 -24.71 20.13 -9.67
C SER A 39 -23.20 20.33 -9.44
N LEU A 40 -22.61 19.66 -8.45
CA LEU A 40 -21.17 19.70 -8.18
C LEU A 40 -20.37 18.69 -9.03
N ALA A 41 -21.01 17.59 -9.47
CA ALA A 41 -20.39 16.59 -10.34
C ALA A 41 -20.01 17.13 -11.73
N THR A 42 -20.64 18.20 -12.21
CA THR A 42 -20.53 18.61 -13.63
C THR A 42 -19.32 19.49 -13.96
N ILE A 43 -18.74 20.23 -13.01
CA ILE A 43 -17.56 21.09 -13.27
C ILE A 43 -16.31 20.62 -12.51
N GLY A 44 -16.46 20.19 -11.25
CA GLY A 44 -15.36 19.61 -10.47
C GLY A 44 -15.10 18.15 -10.82
N GLY A 45 -16.17 17.36 -10.98
CA GLY A 45 -16.09 15.92 -11.29
C GLY A 45 -15.46 15.65 -12.66
N VAL A 46 -15.77 16.46 -13.68
CA VAL A 46 -15.14 16.31 -15.00
C VAL A 46 -13.64 16.58 -14.92
N ARG A 47 -13.16 17.62 -14.23
CA ARG A 47 -11.71 17.90 -14.13
C ARG A 47 -10.96 16.90 -13.23
N ALA A 48 -11.61 16.40 -12.19
CA ALA A 48 -11.07 15.34 -11.34
C ALA A 48 -10.94 14.02 -12.11
N ILE A 49 -11.99 13.59 -12.81
CA ILE A 49 -11.96 12.43 -13.72
C ILE A 49 -10.96 12.66 -14.86
N TYR A 50 -10.84 13.87 -15.39
CA TYR A 50 -9.92 14.21 -16.48
C TYR A 50 -8.45 14.12 -16.05
N ASN A 51 -8.10 14.57 -14.84
CA ASN A 51 -6.74 14.42 -14.31
C ASN A 51 -6.41 12.94 -14.04
N THR A 52 -7.39 12.14 -13.62
CA THR A 52 -7.21 10.71 -13.36
C THR A 52 -7.20 9.86 -14.63
N ILE A 53 -7.94 10.21 -15.70
CA ILE A 53 -7.98 9.39 -16.92
C ILE A 53 -6.90 9.81 -17.94
N LEU A 54 -6.51 11.08 -18.00
CA LEU A 54 -5.47 11.55 -18.95
C LEU A 54 -4.08 11.67 -18.32
N GLY A 55 -3.97 11.53 -16.99
CA GLY A 55 -2.69 11.38 -16.31
C GLY A 55 -1.96 10.10 -16.72
N TYR A 56 -2.72 9.03 -17.00
CA TYR A 56 -2.28 7.67 -17.34
C TYR A 56 -1.99 7.49 -18.85
N GLY A 57 -1.16 8.35 -19.46
CA GLY A 57 -0.42 7.92 -20.66
C GLY A 57 -0.61 8.63 -22.01
N GLN A 58 -1.27 9.80 -22.12
CA GLN A 58 -1.47 10.37 -23.47
C GLN A 58 -0.35 11.29 -24.00
N LEU A 59 0.69 11.61 -23.22
CA LEU A 59 1.80 12.46 -23.67
C LEU A 59 3.21 11.84 -23.58
N GLY A 60 3.34 10.56 -23.18
CA GLY A 60 4.50 9.70 -23.46
C GLY A 60 5.88 10.37 -23.47
N MET A 61 6.26 11.05 -22.38
CA MET A 61 7.61 11.60 -22.23
C MET A 61 8.23 11.11 -20.92
N GLY A 62 9.09 10.08 -21.00
CA GLY A 62 10.21 9.77 -20.11
C GLY A 62 10.04 10.04 -18.61
N THR A 63 8.93 9.64 -18.01
CA THR A 63 8.56 9.98 -16.62
C THR A 63 7.75 8.90 -15.93
N ASN A 64 7.83 7.65 -16.39
CA ASN A 64 7.23 6.48 -15.75
C ASN A 64 8.32 5.62 -15.09
N LEU A 65 7.95 4.54 -14.39
CA LEU A 65 8.93 3.71 -13.68
C LEU A 65 10.03 3.16 -14.61
N GLU A 66 9.68 2.69 -15.82
CA GLU A 66 10.67 2.15 -16.77
C GLU A 66 11.70 3.18 -17.27
N ASP A 67 11.29 4.46 -17.36
CA ASP A 67 12.12 5.55 -17.87
C ASP A 67 12.82 6.36 -16.74
N GLN A 68 12.49 6.12 -15.47
CA GLN A 68 13.01 6.84 -14.32
C GLN A 68 14.33 6.29 -13.81
N ASP A 69 15.17 7.17 -13.27
CA ASP A 69 16.25 6.78 -12.36
C ASP A 69 15.65 6.42 -10.99
N ILE A 70 15.00 5.27 -10.93
CA ILE A 70 14.34 4.78 -9.71
C ILE A 70 15.37 4.53 -8.62
N GLU A 71 16.58 4.08 -8.96
CA GLU A 71 17.64 3.78 -8.00
C GLU A 71 17.97 4.98 -7.12
N SER A 72 18.07 6.17 -7.70
CA SER A 72 18.25 7.43 -6.96
C SER A 72 17.09 7.70 -5.98
N VAL A 73 15.84 7.46 -6.39
CA VAL A 73 14.66 7.64 -5.52
C VAL A 73 14.59 6.58 -4.43
N ALA A 74 14.91 5.33 -4.74
CA ALA A 74 14.88 4.21 -3.82
C ALA A 74 15.93 4.37 -2.70
N THR A 75 17.09 4.91 -3.04
CA THR A 75 18.21 5.10 -2.10
C THR A 75 18.06 6.35 -1.22
N GLU A 76 17.30 7.37 -1.65
CA GLU A 76 17.19 8.66 -0.95
C GLU A 76 16.78 8.54 0.53
N HIS A 77 15.88 7.61 0.85
CA HIS A 77 15.39 7.39 2.21
C HIS A 77 15.76 6.03 2.79
N LEU A 78 16.60 5.27 2.08
CA LEU A 78 17.06 3.97 2.54
C LEU A 78 18.21 4.15 3.54
N THR A 79 17.96 3.81 4.79
CA THR A 79 19.00 3.80 5.82
C THR A 79 18.91 2.48 6.57
N PRO A 80 19.74 1.47 6.20
CA PRO A 80 19.71 0.17 6.84
C PRO A 80 19.93 0.30 8.35
N ARG A 81 19.10 -0.39 9.12
CA ARG A 81 19.19 -0.50 10.58
C ARG A 81 18.81 -1.90 11.00
N TYR A 82 19.67 -2.53 11.77
CA TYR A 82 19.46 -3.90 12.22
C TYR A 82 19.41 -3.94 13.74
N ASP A 83 18.48 -4.70 14.31
CA ASP A 83 18.39 -4.97 15.74
C ASP A 83 17.62 -6.27 15.96
N GLU A 84 18.35 -7.37 16.17
CA GLU A 84 17.76 -8.71 16.36
C GLU A 84 18.47 -9.44 17.50
N GLU A 85 17.75 -10.41 18.08
CA GLU A 85 18.33 -11.37 19.02
C GLU A 85 18.59 -12.69 18.30
N ILE A 86 19.86 -13.07 18.21
CA ILE A 86 20.34 -14.30 17.58
C ILE A 86 20.88 -15.22 18.67
N GLN A 87 20.18 -16.32 18.94
CA GLN A 87 20.59 -17.32 19.94
C GLN A 87 20.85 -16.73 21.36
N GLY A 88 20.12 -15.69 21.74
CA GLY A 88 20.30 -14.99 23.03
C GLY A 88 21.34 -13.87 23.00
N THR A 89 21.98 -13.62 21.86
CA THR A 89 22.94 -12.54 21.64
C THR A 89 22.29 -11.45 20.80
N ARG A 90 22.28 -10.21 21.31
CA ARG A 90 21.78 -9.07 20.55
C ARG A 90 22.81 -8.63 19.51
N VAL A 91 22.37 -8.52 18.26
CA VAL A 91 23.15 -8.01 17.14
C VAL A 91 22.46 -6.75 16.62
N GLN A 92 23.23 -5.68 16.43
CA GLN A 92 22.73 -4.40 15.95
C GLN A 92 23.57 -3.90 14.78
N ALA A 93 23.01 -3.07 13.92
CA ALA A 93 23.78 -2.33 12.93
C ALA A 93 23.23 -0.91 12.78
N ASP A 94 24.14 0.03 12.63
CA ASP A 94 23.85 1.40 12.24
C ASP A 94 24.51 1.73 10.90
N THR A 95 24.69 3.02 10.60
CA THR A 95 25.28 3.47 9.33
C THR A 95 26.78 3.23 9.21
N ASN A 96 27.47 2.91 10.31
CA ASN A 96 28.93 2.89 10.38
C ASN A 96 29.50 1.54 10.83
N ALA A 97 28.72 0.71 11.52
CA ALA A 97 29.20 -0.54 12.08
C ALA A 97 28.10 -1.58 12.32
N VAL A 98 28.54 -2.83 12.50
CA VAL A 98 27.75 -3.92 13.09
C VAL A 98 28.28 -4.20 14.50
N PHE A 99 27.37 -4.38 15.45
CA PHE A 99 27.62 -4.56 16.88
C PHE A 99 27.12 -5.92 17.34
N VAL A 100 27.85 -6.55 18.25
CA VAL A 100 27.49 -7.80 18.93
C VAL A 100 27.92 -7.70 20.40
N GLY A 101 26.96 -7.68 21.32
CA GLY A 101 27.25 -7.38 22.73
C GLY A 101 27.90 -5.99 22.90
N ASP A 102 29.10 -5.96 23.48
CA ASP A 102 29.90 -4.73 23.64
C ASP A 102 30.95 -4.55 22.53
N GLU A 103 31.00 -5.47 21.56
CA GLU A 103 31.98 -5.51 20.47
C GLU A 103 31.35 -5.03 19.15
N TRP A 104 32.20 -4.60 18.21
CA TRP A 104 31.74 -4.04 16.94
C TRP A 104 32.81 -4.13 15.85
N VAL A 105 32.36 -4.10 14.60
CA VAL A 105 33.20 -4.06 13.40
C VAL A 105 32.78 -2.86 12.54
N SER A 106 33.74 -1.98 12.25
CA SER A 106 33.56 -0.78 11.41
C SER A 106 33.39 -1.14 9.94
N PHE A 107 32.48 -0.48 9.21
CA PHE A 107 32.44 -0.59 7.75
C PHE A 107 33.65 0.09 7.08
N GLU A 108 34.23 1.14 7.68
CA GLU A 108 35.34 1.88 7.08
C GLU A 108 36.69 1.16 7.22
N THR A 109 36.89 0.47 8.36
CA THR A 109 38.21 -0.06 8.74
C THR A 109 38.20 -1.54 9.11
N GLY A 110 37.02 -2.11 9.30
CA GLY A 110 36.87 -3.50 9.71
C GLY A 110 37.12 -4.46 8.56
N THR A 111 37.35 -5.72 8.92
CA THR A 111 37.69 -6.78 7.97
C THR A 111 36.73 -7.95 8.07
N ALA A 112 36.66 -8.75 6.99
CA ALA A 112 35.86 -9.97 6.99
C ALA A 112 36.37 -11.01 8.02
N ASP A 113 37.67 -11.01 8.32
CA ASP A 113 38.27 -11.90 9.32
C ASP A 113 37.83 -11.49 10.74
N GLU A 114 37.84 -10.19 11.07
CA GLU A 114 37.33 -9.69 12.36
C GLU A 114 35.85 -10.03 12.56
N ALA A 115 35.03 -9.86 11.52
CA ALA A 115 33.63 -10.23 11.59
C ALA A 115 33.42 -11.74 11.74
N ALA A 116 34.25 -12.57 11.09
CA ALA A 116 34.21 -14.02 11.24
C ALA A 116 34.63 -14.48 12.64
N ASP A 117 35.64 -13.83 13.23
CA ASP A 117 36.11 -14.13 14.59
C ASP A 117 35.01 -13.86 15.62
N LEU A 118 34.34 -12.70 15.55
CA LEU A 118 33.20 -12.38 16.42
C LEU A 118 32.01 -13.31 16.19
N ASP A 119 31.71 -13.64 14.94
CA ASP A 119 30.62 -14.57 14.61
C ASP A 119 30.84 -15.95 15.27
N VAL A 120 32.07 -16.48 15.24
CA VAL A 120 32.45 -17.73 15.92
C VAL A 120 32.43 -17.58 17.45
N GLU A 121 32.97 -16.48 17.98
CA GLU A 121 33.03 -16.22 19.42
C GLU A 121 31.62 -16.21 20.06
N PHE A 122 30.67 -15.56 19.38
CA PHE A 122 29.30 -15.42 19.87
C PHE A 122 28.35 -16.52 19.39
N GLY A 123 28.83 -17.50 18.59
CA GLY A 123 28.05 -18.63 18.11
C GLY A 123 26.90 -18.23 17.18
N LEU A 124 27.16 -17.33 16.23
CA LEU A 124 26.13 -16.70 15.38
C LEU A 124 25.93 -17.40 14.02
N ASP A 125 26.58 -18.54 13.80
CA ASP A 125 26.42 -19.43 12.65
C ASP A 125 26.56 -18.73 11.27
N GLY A 126 27.48 -17.80 11.15
CA GLY A 126 27.80 -17.03 9.94
C GLY A 126 26.88 -15.84 9.68
N ARG A 127 25.87 -15.60 10.55
CA ARG A 127 24.89 -14.52 10.35
C ARG A 127 25.48 -13.14 10.57
N PHE A 128 26.35 -12.97 11.57
CA PHE A 128 27.02 -11.70 11.83
C PHE A 128 28.02 -11.38 10.73
N GLN A 129 28.82 -12.37 10.32
CA GLN A 129 29.75 -12.23 9.20
C GLN A 129 29.01 -11.85 7.90
N SER A 130 27.88 -12.50 7.62
CA SER A 130 27.07 -12.22 6.43
C SER A 130 26.47 -10.82 6.45
N LEU A 131 25.90 -10.40 7.58
CA LEU A 131 25.36 -9.05 7.78
C LEU A 131 26.45 -7.99 7.58
N PHE A 132 27.64 -8.19 8.17
CA PHE A 132 28.77 -7.28 7.99
C PHE A 132 29.20 -7.18 6.53
N ALA A 133 29.36 -8.31 5.83
CA ALA A 133 29.80 -8.31 4.45
C ALA A 133 28.82 -7.58 3.51
N ASP A 134 27.52 -7.72 3.74
CA ASP A 134 26.51 -7.09 2.91
C ASP A 134 26.32 -5.60 3.24
N LEU A 135 26.29 -5.22 4.52
CA LEU A 135 26.19 -3.81 4.90
C LEU A 135 27.47 -3.03 4.59
N SER A 136 28.64 -3.68 4.59
CA SER A 136 29.88 -3.07 4.08
C SER A 136 29.80 -2.80 2.58
N ALA A 137 29.27 -3.75 1.79
CA ALA A 137 29.04 -3.55 0.36
C ALA A 137 28.02 -2.42 0.11
N PHE A 138 26.95 -2.38 0.89
CA PHE A 138 25.99 -1.27 0.86
C PHE A 138 26.66 0.08 1.17
N HIS A 139 27.47 0.15 2.23
CA HIS A 139 28.19 1.36 2.63
C HIS A 139 29.21 1.84 1.58
N ALA A 140 29.81 0.91 0.84
CA ALA A 140 30.78 1.20 -0.22
C ALA A 140 30.13 1.50 -1.60
N ASP A 141 28.80 1.58 -1.67
CA ASP A 141 28.04 1.67 -2.94
C ASP A 141 28.34 0.50 -3.91
N GLU A 142 28.65 -0.68 -3.37
CA GLU A 142 28.94 -1.92 -4.10
C GLU A 142 27.68 -2.81 -4.20
N TYR A 143 26.59 -2.25 -4.71
CA TYR A 143 25.33 -2.94 -4.96
C TYR A 143 24.67 -2.44 -6.24
N ALA A 144 23.61 -3.10 -6.68
CA ALA A 144 22.76 -2.59 -7.76
C ALA A 144 21.30 -2.96 -7.53
N PHE A 145 20.40 -2.01 -7.82
CA PHE A 145 18.98 -2.31 -7.95
C PHE A 145 18.67 -2.97 -9.30
N GLU A 146 17.72 -3.90 -9.29
CA GLU A 146 17.19 -4.56 -10.49
C GLU A 146 15.68 -4.43 -10.48
N PHE A 147 15.10 -3.68 -11.43
CA PHE A 147 13.66 -3.42 -11.47
C PHE A 147 12.95 -4.40 -12.39
N HIS A 148 11.87 -5.00 -11.89
CA HIS A 148 11.18 -6.10 -12.55
C HIS A 148 9.66 -5.97 -12.45
N ASP A 149 8.96 -6.58 -13.41
CA ASP A 149 7.56 -6.96 -13.19
C ASP A 149 7.45 -8.02 -12.06
N PRO A 150 6.28 -8.19 -11.43
CA PRO A 150 6.13 -9.08 -10.29
C PRO A 150 6.54 -10.54 -10.54
N ALA A 151 6.25 -11.09 -11.72
CA ALA A 151 6.59 -12.49 -12.02
C ALA A 151 8.11 -12.66 -12.13
N THR A 152 8.76 -11.79 -12.90
CA THR A 152 10.23 -11.78 -13.04
C THR A 152 10.92 -11.54 -11.69
N PHE A 153 10.35 -10.68 -10.82
CA PHE A 153 10.88 -10.45 -9.47
C PHE A 153 10.95 -11.74 -8.64
N PHE A 154 9.90 -12.55 -8.63
CA PHE A 154 9.91 -13.81 -7.87
C PHE A 154 10.81 -14.88 -8.51
N GLU A 155 10.82 -14.97 -9.85
CA GLU A 155 11.72 -15.86 -10.58
C GLU A 155 13.21 -15.56 -10.28
N ARG A 156 13.56 -14.28 -10.09
CA ARG A 156 14.92 -13.81 -9.84
C ARG A 156 15.57 -14.43 -8.60
N PHE A 157 14.79 -14.84 -7.59
CA PHE A 157 15.30 -15.51 -6.39
C PHE A 157 15.82 -16.93 -6.66
N GLY A 158 15.52 -17.52 -7.82
CA GLY A 158 16.10 -18.79 -8.25
C GLY A 158 17.57 -18.70 -8.70
N ASP A 159 18.09 -17.49 -8.93
CA ASP A 159 19.40 -17.24 -9.52
C ASP A 159 20.51 -16.94 -8.48
N GLY A 160 20.18 -16.81 -7.21
CA GLY A 160 21.13 -16.36 -6.19
C GLY A 160 20.75 -16.75 -4.77
N ASP A 161 21.62 -16.39 -3.82
CA ASP A 161 21.43 -16.69 -2.41
C ASP A 161 20.69 -15.53 -1.70
N PRO A 162 19.51 -15.77 -1.10
CA PRO A 162 18.78 -14.75 -0.36
C PRO A 162 19.55 -14.21 0.84
N ARG A 163 19.57 -12.88 0.98
CA ARG A 163 20.29 -12.15 2.05
C ARG A 163 19.32 -11.63 3.09
N VAL A 164 18.79 -12.55 3.89
CA VAL A 164 17.76 -12.30 4.92
C VAL A 164 18.12 -11.16 5.88
N GLU A 165 19.40 -11.06 6.30
CA GLU A 165 19.82 -10.05 7.28
C GLU A 165 19.78 -8.63 6.72
N VAL A 166 20.11 -8.49 5.43
CA VAL A 166 20.03 -7.20 4.74
C VAL A 166 18.57 -6.79 4.57
N VAL A 167 17.71 -7.74 4.17
CA VAL A 167 16.28 -7.49 4.09
C VAL A 167 15.74 -7.03 5.45
N THR A 168 16.12 -7.70 6.54
CA THR A 168 15.79 -7.25 7.91
C THR A 168 16.28 -5.82 8.14
N ALA A 169 17.53 -5.51 7.77
CA ALA A 169 18.09 -4.18 7.95
C ALA A 169 17.36 -3.08 7.15
N MET A 170 16.79 -3.42 6.00
CA MET A 170 16.01 -2.48 5.18
C MET A 170 14.62 -2.18 5.75
N ARG A 171 14.06 -3.05 6.61
CA ARG A 171 12.73 -2.87 7.22
C ARG A 171 12.80 -1.86 8.37
N ARG A 172 12.39 -0.61 8.14
CA ARG A 172 12.46 0.45 9.15
C ARG A 172 11.34 0.40 10.20
N TYR A 173 10.18 -0.16 9.85
CA TYR A 173 8.97 -0.22 10.68
C TYR A 173 8.56 -1.66 11.04
N ALA A 174 9.51 -2.45 11.55
CA ALA A 174 9.27 -3.82 12.03
C ALA A 174 8.23 -3.92 13.18
N ASP A 175 7.81 -2.79 13.75
CA ASP A 175 6.84 -2.65 14.83
C ASP A 175 5.38 -2.56 14.37
N ARG A 176 5.12 -2.53 13.05
CA ARG A 176 3.75 -2.67 12.51
C ARG A 176 3.34 -4.14 12.47
N THR A 177 3.23 -4.73 13.66
CA THR A 177 2.87 -6.13 13.84
C THR A 177 1.37 -6.30 13.61
N VAL A 178 1.00 -6.87 12.46
CA VAL A 178 -0.28 -7.54 12.29
C VAL A 178 -0.10 -9.00 12.67
N ASP A 179 -1.08 -9.60 13.34
CA ASP A 179 -1.08 -11.04 13.60
C ASP A 179 -1.14 -11.80 12.26
N PRO A 180 -0.14 -12.65 11.93
CA PRO A 180 -0.14 -13.43 10.70
C PRO A 180 -1.44 -14.24 10.49
N ALA A 181 -2.08 -14.71 11.57
CA ALA A 181 -3.34 -15.43 11.46
C ALA A 181 -4.50 -14.55 10.98
N VAL A 182 -4.46 -13.24 11.26
CA VAL A 182 -5.45 -12.29 10.74
C VAL A 182 -5.23 -12.08 9.25
N VAL A 183 -3.97 -11.94 8.81
CA VAL A 183 -3.58 -11.83 7.40
C VAL A 183 -4.03 -13.06 6.62
N GLU A 184 -3.73 -14.27 7.12
CA GLU A 184 -4.13 -15.54 6.48
C GLU A 184 -5.66 -15.63 6.29
N ARG A 185 -6.46 -15.20 7.28
CA ARG A 185 -7.92 -15.17 7.14
C ARG A 185 -8.40 -14.18 6.09
N PHE A 186 -7.71 -13.04 5.96
CA PHE A 186 -8.05 -12.00 5.00
C PHE A 186 -7.72 -12.42 3.56
N THR A 187 -6.52 -12.97 3.34
CA THR A 187 -5.99 -13.31 2.01
C THR A 187 -6.35 -14.74 1.56
N GLY A 188 -6.59 -15.63 2.52
CA GLY A 188 -6.72 -17.07 2.31
C GLY A 188 -5.40 -17.77 2.02
N GLU A 189 -4.27 -17.11 2.25
CA GLU A 189 -2.92 -17.59 1.91
C GLU A 189 -2.01 -17.55 3.13
N ASP A 190 -1.08 -18.50 3.21
CA ASP A 190 -0.05 -18.53 4.25
C ASP A 190 0.85 -17.28 4.14
N PRO A 191 0.97 -16.45 5.20
CA PRO A 191 1.83 -15.26 5.18
C PRO A 191 3.32 -15.55 4.92
N ALA A 192 3.77 -16.80 5.07
CA ALA A 192 5.13 -17.21 4.71
C ALA A 192 5.32 -17.32 3.19
N ALA A 193 4.25 -17.56 2.41
CA ALA A 193 4.30 -17.76 0.98
C ALA A 193 4.10 -16.44 0.22
N ILE A 194 5.13 -15.59 0.17
CA ILE A 194 5.04 -14.19 -0.28
C ILE A 194 4.44 -14.01 -1.69
N ASP A 195 4.81 -14.85 -2.65
CA ASP A 195 4.24 -14.81 -4.02
C ASP A 195 2.72 -15.06 -3.98
N ALA A 196 2.28 -16.12 -3.30
CA ALA A 196 0.86 -16.42 -3.13
C ALA A 196 0.13 -15.32 -2.32
N LEU A 197 0.79 -14.74 -1.31
CA LEU A 197 0.24 -13.68 -0.47
C LEU A 197 -0.09 -12.41 -1.27
N VAL A 198 0.76 -12.02 -2.24
CA VAL A 198 0.51 -10.88 -3.13
C VAL A 198 -0.81 -11.05 -3.89
N GLU A 199 -1.05 -12.24 -4.47
CA GLU A 199 -2.31 -12.56 -5.12
C GLU A 199 -3.48 -12.73 -4.14
N GLY A 200 -3.19 -13.20 -2.93
CA GLY A 200 -4.15 -13.29 -1.83
C GLY A 200 -4.67 -11.93 -1.40
N LEU A 201 -3.81 -10.91 -1.35
CA LEU A 201 -4.17 -9.53 -1.04
C LEU A 201 -5.12 -8.93 -2.10
N VAL A 202 -4.92 -9.21 -3.39
CA VAL A 202 -5.87 -8.82 -4.46
C VAL A 202 -7.27 -9.32 -4.15
N ARG A 203 -7.39 -10.61 -3.84
CA ARG A 203 -8.69 -11.24 -3.55
C ARG A 203 -9.27 -10.74 -2.23
N GLY A 204 -8.43 -10.55 -1.22
CA GLY A 204 -8.81 -10.04 0.09
C GLY A 204 -9.40 -8.63 -0.02
N PHE A 205 -8.67 -7.68 -0.61
CA PHE A 205 -9.15 -6.32 -0.82
C PHE A 205 -10.43 -6.31 -1.65
N ARG A 206 -10.45 -7.02 -2.77
CA ARG A 206 -11.67 -7.09 -3.59
C ARG A 206 -12.89 -7.62 -2.84
N LYS A 207 -12.70 -8.56 -1.91
CA LYS A 207 -13.80 -9.19 -1.18
C LYS A 207 -14.30 -8.35 -0.01
N HIS A 208 -13.40 -7.59 0.62
CA HIS A 208 -13.63 -6.95 1.92
C HIS A 208 -13.64 -5.41 1.85
N THR A 209 -13.34 -4.83 0.70
CA THR A 209 -13.23 -3.37 0.55
C THR A 209 -13.80 -2.90 -0.77
N ASP A 210 -14.21 -1.63 -0.80
CA ASP A 210 -14.51 -0.88 -2.02
C ASP A 210 -13.69 0.40 -2.04
N TYR A 211 -13.45 0.94 -3.24
CA TYR A 211 -12.74 2.21 -3.34
C TYR A 211 -13.58 3.34 -2.74
N ASP A 212 -13.01 4.13 -1.84
CA ASP A 212 -13.73 5.23 -1.18
C ASP A 212 -13.92 6.46 -2.10
N VAL A 213 -14.87 6.33 -3.03
CA VAL A 213 -15.28 7.38 -3.96
C VAL A 213 -15.75 8.64 -3.23
N PRO A 214 -16.57 8.58 -2.16
CA PRO A 214 -16.94 9.77 -1.39
C PRO A 214 -15.74 10.56 -0.85
N ARG A 215 -14.75 9.88 -0.25
CA ARG A 215 -13.54 10.52 0.26
C ARG A 215 -12.65 11.06 -0.86
N TYR A 216 -12.59 10.35 -2.00
CA TYR A 216 -11.91 10.86 -3.20
C TYR A 216 -12.50 12.19 -3.67
N LEU A 217 -13.85 12.26 -3.77
CA LEU A 217 -14.54 13.47 -4.18
C LEU A 217 -14.37 14.60 -3.17
N ALA A 218 -14.45 14.29 -1.87
CA ALA A 218 -14.17 15.24 -0.80
C ALA A 218 -12.77 15.85 -0.93
N GLY A 219 -11.76 15.00 -1.16
CA GLY A 219 -10.39 15.43 -1.41
C GLY A 219 -10.21 16.28 -2.67
N SER A 220 -10.92 15.93 -3.74
CA SER A 220 -10.91 16.71 -4.98
C SER A 220 -11.47 18.13 -4.76
N VAL A 221 -12.54 18.27 -3.97
CA VAL A 221 -13.12 19.57 -3.60
C VAL A 221 -12.16 20.33 -2.68
N GLU A 222 -11.62 19.66 -1.67
CA GLU A 222 -10.66 20.20 -0.73
C GLU A 222 -9.49 20.88 -1.46
N ASP A 223 -8.86 20.17 -2.39
CA ASP A 223 -7.63 20.63 -3.02
C ASP A 223 -7.88 21.66 -4.12
N ASN A 224 -8.95 21.52 -4.90
CA ASN A 224 -9.16 22.31 -6.11
C ASN A 224 -10.16 23.47 -5.96
N VAL A 225 -11.07 23.39 -4.98
CA VAL A 225 -12.13 24.39 -4.80
C VAL A 225 -11.86 25.26 -3.59
N ILE A 226 -11.52 24.63 -2.46
CA ILE A 226 -11.30 25.34 -1.20
C ILE A 226 -9.81 25.43 -0.79
N PHE A 227 -8.90 24.94 -1.64
CA PHE A 227 -7.45 25.06 -1.51
C PHE A 227 -6.91 24.65 -0.13
N GLY A 228 -7.41 23.53 0.41
CA GLY A 228 -6.98 22.98 1.70
C GLY A 228 -7.44 23.79 2.91
N ALA A 229 -8.43 24.70 2.77
CA ALA A 229 -8.92 25.49 3.89
C ALA A 229 -9.57 24.64 5.01
N VAL A 230 -10.05 23.44 4.68
CA VAL A 230 -10.65 22.48 5.60
C VAL A 230 -10.31 21.07 5.14
N ASP A 231 -9.93 20.21 6.07
CA ASP A 231 -9.83 18.76 5.84
C ASP A 231 -11.25 18.17 5.75
N LEU A 232 -11.67 17.86 4.52
CA LEU A 232 -12.96 17.26 4.21
C LEU A 232 -12.89 15.73 4.26
N ARG A 233 -11.70 15.15 4.04
CA ARG A 233 -11.49 13.70 3.96
C ARG A 233 -11.74 13.02 5.30
N LYS A 234 -11.36 13.65 6.42
CA LYS A 234 -11.54 13.10 7.78
C LYS A 234 -12.95 12.67 8.16
N TYR A 235 -13.98 13.17 7.47
CA TYR A 235 -15.37 12.83 7.75
C TYR A 235 -15.83 11.52 7.09
N PHE A 236 -14.97 10.95 6.26
CA PHE A 236 -15.16 9.70 5.53
C PHE A 236 -14.14 8.63 5.95
N GLU A 237 -13.36 8.91 7.00
CA GLU A 237 -12.39 7.95 7.52
C GLU A 237 -13.08 6.84 8.31
N ASP A 238 -12.87 5.61 7.85
CA ASP A 238 -13.26 4.38 8.52
C ASP A 238 -12.02 3.68 9.12
N ASP A 239 -12.24 2.77 10.07
CA ASP A 239 -11.18 1.87 10.54
C ASP A 239 -10.91 0.81 9.48
N VAL A 240 -9.68 0.78 8.99
CA VAL A 240 -9.23 -0.12 7.92
C VAL A 240 -8.19 -1.13 8.40
N SER A 241 -8.14 -1.44 9.71
CA SER A 241 -7.39 -2.61 10.22
C SER A 241 -7.91 -3.91 9.59
N PHE A 242 -7.05 -4.94 9.46
CA PHE A 242 -7.50 -6.20 8.86
C PHE A 242 -8.68 -6.83 9.62
N GLU A 243 -8.72 -6.70 10.93
CA GLU A 243 -9.85 -7.09 11.76
C GLU A 243 -11.12 -6.30 11.40
N ALA A 244 -11.02 -4.98 11.28
CA ALA A 244 -12.15 -4.14 10.86
C ALA A 244 -12.65 -4.52 9.46
N LEU A 245 -11.74 -4.75 8.50
CA LEU A 245 -12.10 -5.16 7.13
C LEU A 245 -12.78 -6.54 7.08
N LEU A 246 -12.37 -7.46 7.97
CA LEU A 246 -13.01 -8.77 8.10
C LEU A 246 -14.41 -8.68 8.72
N ASP A 247 -14.60 -7.78 9.70
CA ASP A 247 -15.83 -7.67 10.50
C ASP A 247 -16.88 -6.75 9.87
N ALA A 248 -16.46 -5.66 9.21
CA ALA A 248 -17.34 -4.56 8.80
C ALA A 248 -18.03 -4.75 7.44
N GLY A 249 -17.70 -5.79 6.68
CA GLY A 249 -18.16 -5.92 5.29
C GLY A 249 -17.48 -4.90 4.36
N GLU A 250 -18.13 -4.53 3.26
CA GLU A 250 -17.68 -3.54 2.26
C GLU A 250 -17.29 -2.20 2.94
N THR A 251 -15.99 -2.06 3.24
CA THR A 251 -15.40 -0.88 3.88
C THR A 251 -14.70 -0.02 2.84
N GLY A 252 -14.95 1.29 2.86
CA GLY A 252 -14.27 2.23 1.98
C GLY A 252 -12.78 2.30 2.30
N ILE A 253 -11.93 2.11 1.29
CA ILE A 253 -10.48 2.19 1.43
C ILE A 253 -9.86 3.10 0.37
N PHE A 254 -8.81 3.82 0.74
CA PHE A 254 -8.04 4.69 -0.15
C PHE A 254 -6.68 4.10 -0.53
N CYS A 255 -6.05 4.63 -1.59
CA CYS A 255 -4.79 4.06 -2.12
C CYS A 255 -3.65 4.00 -1.08
N TRP A 256 -3.44 5.02 -0.25
CA TRP A 256 -2.41 4.94 0.81
C TRP A 256 -2.74 3.92 1.91
N GLU A 257 -4.02 3.66 2.19
CA GLU A 257 -4.46 2.65 3.16
C GLU A 257 -4.21 1.24 2.62
N LEU A 258 -4.48 1.03 1.32
CA LEU A 258 -4.09 -0.20 0.62
C LEU A 258 -2.58 -0.46 0.75
N VAL A 259 -1.75 0.58 0.56
CA VAL A 259 -0.28 0.47 0.72
C VAL A 259 0.12 0.14 2.16
N TYR A 260 -0.49 0.77 3.17
CA TYR A 260 -0.15 0.42 4.55
C TYR A 260 -0.58 -1.00 4.93
N ARG A 261 -1.75 -1.44 4.47
CA ARG A 261 -2.22 -2.81 4.71
C ARG A 261 -1.38 -3.85 3.97
N SER A 262 -0.98 -3.59 2.73
CA SER A 262 -0.07 -4.49 2.00
C SER A 262 1.29 -4.59 2.68
N ILE A 263 1.88 -3.46 3.12
CA ILE A 263 3.17 -3.45 3.85
C ILE A 263 3.06 -4.26 5.15
N GLU A 264 1.97 -4.08 5.91
CA GLU A 264 1.74 -4.85 7.14
C GLU A 264 1.62 -6.35 6.87
N ALA A 265 0.86 -6.75 5.85
CA ALA A 265 0.73 -8.16 5.50
C ALA A 265 2.05 -8.77 5.02
N LEU A 266 2.74 -8.10 4.09
CA LEU A 266 4.00 -8.58 3.49
C LEU A 266 5.16 -8.64 4.50
N GLN A 267 5.03 -7.93 5.62
CA GLN A 267 6.02 -7.91 6.70
C GLN A 267 5.50 -8.51 8.01
N ALA A 268 4.37 -9.23 7.99
CA ALA A 268 3.77 -9.86 9.17
C ALA A 268 4.68 -10.93 9.81
N LEU A 269 5.56 -11.53 9.01
CA LEU A 269 6.58 -12.49 9.46
C LEU A 269 7.98 -11.93 9.26
N ARG A 270 8.95 -12.42 10.04
CA ARG A 270 10.35 -12.04 9.88
C ARG A 270 10.88 -12.58 8.53
N PRO A 271 11.88 -11.93 7.91
CA PRO A 271 12.42 -12.36 6.62
C PRO A 271 12.87 -13.83 6.57
N ILE A 272 13.40 -14.37 7.68
CA ILE A 272 13.83 -15.77 7.79
C ILE A 272 12.67 -16.79 7.75
N GLU A 273 11.45 -16.33 8.00
CA GLU A 273 10.23 -17.16 8.02
C GLU A 273 9.49 -17.11 6.67
N GLN A 274 9.99 -16.33 5.71
CA GLN A 274 9.37 -16.14 4.39
C GLN A 274 10.02 -17.04 3.34
N SER A 275 9.22 -17.53 2.38
CA SER A 275 9.72 -18.26 1.22
C SER A 275 10.61 -17.40 0.33
N VAL A 276 10.28 -16.11 0.24
CA VAL A 276 11.04 -15.07 -0.46
C VAL A 276 11.17 -13.90 0.52
N PRO A 277 12.35 -13.65 1.09
CA PRO A 277 12.56 -12.57 2.05
C PRO A 277 12.41 -11.21 1.38
N VAL A 278 11.47 -10.38 1.86
CA VAL A 278 11.18 -9.08 1.25
C VAL A 278 11.12 -7.92 2.26
N ALA A 279 11.42 -6.70 1.83
CA ALA A 279 11.03 -5.48 2.52
C ALA A 279 10.02 -4.72 1.65
N ALA A 280 8.97 -4.21 2.27
CA ALA A 280 7.90 -3.49 1.59
C ALA A 280 7.97 -2.01 1.97
N CYS A 281 7.84 -1.13 0.97
CA CYS A 281 7.94 0.31 1.14
C CYS A 281 6.75 1.04 0.52
N TYR A 282 6.49 2.25 1.04
CA TYR A 282 5.46 3.12 0.52
C TYR A 282 6.03 3.92 -0.65
N VAL A 283 5.37 3.87 -1.81
CA VAL A 283 5.76 4.65 -2.99
C VAL A 283 4.70 5.71 -3.27
N SER A 284 5.12 6.98 -3.32
CA SER A 284 4.23 8.10 -3.66
C SER A 284 4.36 8.48 -5.12
N ASP A 285 3.23 8.60 -5.80
CA ASP A 285 3.09 9.34 -7.06
C ASP A 285 2.36 10.65 -6.77
N ARG A 286 3.13 11.73 -6.61
CA ARG A 286 2.59 13.04 -6.26
C ARG A 286 1.87 13.69 -7.44
N ARG A 287 2.24 13.31 -8.68
CA ARG A 287 1.58 13.79 -9.90
C ARG A 287 0.12 13.32 -9.95
N HIS A 288 -0.15 12.07 -9.58
CA HIS A 288 -1.49 11.49 -9.61
C HIS A 288 -2.18 11.45 -8.25
N LYS A 289 -1.51 11.92 -7.18
CA LYS A 289 -1.98 11.80 -5.79
C LYS A 289 -2.31 10.35 -5.45
N HIS A 290 -1.43 9.49 -5.91
CA HIS A 290 -1.58 8.05 -5.86
C HIS A 290 -0.45 7.45 -5.02
N ALA A 291 -0.69 6.25 -4.51
CA ALA A 291 0.30 5.51 -3.75
C ALA A 291 0.19 4.04 -4.08
N PHE A 292 1.34 3.38 -4.16
CA PHE A 292 1.45 1.94 -4.40
C PHE A 292 2.59 1.36 -3.56
N THR A 293 2.68 0.04 -3.53
CA THR A 293 3.61 -0.69 -2.67
C THR A 293 4.87 -1.02 -3.47
N GLY A 294 6.04 -0.67 -2.96
CA GLY A 294 7.30 -1.22 -3.46
C GLY A 294 7.64 -2.50 -2.70
N LEU A 295 8.20 -3.49 -3.40
CA LEU A 295 8.66 -4.73 -2.81
C LEU A 295 10.11 -4.97 -3.24
N VAL A 296 11.03 -5.12 -2.28
CA VAL A 296 12.44 -5.36 -2.56
C VAL A 296 12.91 -6.65 -1.89
N GLY A 297 13.80 -7.36 -2.57
CA GLY A 297 14.58 -8.46 -2.02
C GLY A 297 16.06 -8.10 -1.92
N ALA A 298 16.85 -9.00 -1.37
CA ALA A 298 18.30 -8.93 -1.45
C ALA A 298 18.88 -10.31 -1.79
N LEU A 299 19.76 -10.35 -2.78
CA LEU A 299 20.42 -11.55 -3.28
C LEU A 299 21.92 -11.33 -3.37
N ARG A 300 22.71 -12.39 -3.20
CA ARG A 300 24.05 -12.45 -3.80
C ARG A 300 24.04 -13.32 -5.05
N VAL A 301 24.56 -12.76 -6.14
CA VAL A 301 24.72 -13.45 -7.43
C VAL A 301 26.17 -13.28 -7.86
N ASP A 302 26.89 -14.39 -8.00
CA ASP A 302 28.33 -14.41 -8.32
C ASP A 302 29.20 -13.54 -7.37
N GLY A 303 28.74 -13.32 -6.14
CA GLY A 303 29.41 -12.50 -5.14
C GLY A 303 28.96 -11.04 -5.11
N ASP A 304 28.16 -10.55 -6.07
CA ASP A 304 27.66 -9.18 -6.06
C ASP A 304 26.33 -9.08 -5.29
N LEU A 305 26.13 -7.98 -4.55
CA LEU A 305 24.88 -7.69 -3.86
C LEU A 305 23.87 -7.05 -4.84
N ARG A 306 22.71 -7.70 -5.00
CA ARG A 306 21.64 -7.26 -5.91
C ARG A 306 20.34 -7.05 -5.13
N PHE A 307 19.65 -5.97 -5.44
CA PHE A 307 18.35 -5.62 -4.86
C PHE A 307 17.26 -5.72 -5.94
N PRO A 308 16.73 -6.92 -6.23
CA PRO A 308 15.55 -7.03 -7.08
C PRO A 308 14.40 -6.27 -6.43
N MET A 309 13.68 -5.48 -7.22
CA MET A 309 12.57 -4.65 -6.78
C MET A 309 11.42 -4.68 -7.78
N THR A 310 10.19 -4.71 -7.26
CA THR A 310 8.97 -4.59 -8.05
C THR A 310 7.95 -3.67 -7.36
N PHE A 311 6.84 -3.40 -8.03
CA PHE A 311 5.83 -2.44 -7.62
C PHE A 311 4.41 -3.00 -7.78
N LEU A 312 3.62 -2.89 -6.72
CA LEU A 312 2.29 -3.49 -6.58
C LEU A 312 1.25 -2.40 -6.33
N ASP A 313 0.30 -2.23 -7.24
CA ASP A 313 -0.87 -1.37 -7.06
C ASP A 313 -2.15 -2.19 -6.88
N TYR A 314 -2.70 -2.13 -5.67
CA TYR A 314 -3.95 -2.81 -5.31
C TYR A 314 -5.19 -1.96 -5.59
N THR A 315 -5.04 -0.70 -5.99
CA THR A 315 -6.16 0.24 -6.14
C THR A 315 -7.19 -0.24 -7.15
N HIS A 316 -6.70 -0.78 -8.28
CA HIS A 316 -7.57 -1.34 -9.30
C HIS A 316 -8.46 -2.47 -8.78
N THR A 317 -7.96 -3.28 -7.83
CA THR A 317 -8.70 -4.41 -7.24
C THR A 317 -10.01 -3.99 -6.57
N THR A 318 -10.04 -2.76 -6.04
CA THR A 318 -11.20 -2.16 -5.36
C THR A 318 -12.09 -1.33 -6.30
N MET A 319 -11.63 -1.01 -7.51
CA MET A 319 -12.40 -0.28 -8.52
C MET A 319 -13.16 -1.19 -9.51
N TYR A 320 -12.84 -2.50 -9.53
CA TYR A 320 -13.40 -3.46 -10.49
C TYR A 320 -14.92 -3.58 -10.44
N ASP A 321 -15.49 -3.61 -9.23
CA ASP A 321 -16.90 -3.89 -9.02
C ASP A 321 -17.78 -2.62 -9.17
N ASP A 322 -17.22 -1.43 -8.91
CA ASP A 322 -17.93 -0.14 -9.01
C ASP A 322 -18.11 0.40 -10.43
N PHE A 323 -17.12 0.21 -11.32
CA PHE A 323 -17.12 0.90 -12.61
C PHE A 323 -17.19 -0.02 -13.85
N ARG A 324 -16.98 -1.35 -13.71
CA ARG A 324 -16.91 -2.30 -14.86
C ARG A 324 -15.97 -1.82 -15.99
N LEU A 325 -14.92 -1.07 -15.66
CA LEU A 325 -14.00 -0.46 -16.62
C LEU A 325 -12.78 -1.35 -16.89
N THR A 326 -13.00 -2.62 -17.20
CA THR A 326 -11.94 -3.61 -17.49
C THR A 326 -11.03 -3.22 -18.66
N GLY A 327 -11.54 -2.50 -19.66
CA GLY A 327 -10.83 -2.28 -20.92
C GLY A 327 -9.99 -1.01 -21.05
N ILE A 328 -9.98 -0.11 -20.05
CA ILE A 328 -9.33 1.21 -20.16
C ILE A 328 -8.25 1.43 -19.07
N LEU A 329 -8.28 0.67 -17.98
CA LEU A 329 -7.51 0.97 -16.76
C LEU A 329 -6.49 -0.11 -16.36
N GLY A 330 -6.14 -1.02 -17.27
CA GLY A 330 -5.21 -2.11 -17.00
C GLY A 330 -5.86 -3.35 -16.37
N GLU A 331 -5.29 -4.52 -16.63
CA GLU A 331 -5.71 -5.80 -16.05
C GLU A 331 -4.60 -6.30 -15.11
N GLY A 332 -4.40 -5.71 -13.93
CA GLY A 332 -3.45 -6.30 -13.00
C GLY A 332 -3.04 -5.50 -11.77
N LEU A 333 -2.25 -6.18 -10.95
CA LEU A 333 -1.54 -5.73 -9.74
C LEU A 333 -0.23 -4.98 -10.07
N ALA A 334 0.18 -4.95 -11.34
CA ALA A 334 1.44 -4.38 -11.77
C ALA A 334 1.36 -2.84 -11.83
N ALA A 335 2.22 -2.17 -11.08
CA ALA A 335 2.44 -0.74 -11.19
C ALA A 335 3.68 -0.41 -12.04
N TYR A 336 4.55 -1.39 -12.31
CA TYR A 336 5.70 -1.21 -13.20
C TYR A 336 5.24 -1.16 -14.66
N ASP A 337 4.78 0.02 -15.08
CA ASP A 337 4.22 0.30 -16.40
C ASP A 337 4.55 1.74 -16.84
N ASP A 338 3.91 2.18 -17.94
CA ASP A 338 4.08 3.52 -18.50
C ASP A 338 3.23 4.61 -17.81
N SER A 339 2.47 4.23 -16.79
CA SER A 339 1.41 5.04 -16.19
C SER A 339 1.74 5.50 -14.77
N HIS A 340 2.60 4.77 -14.06
CA HIS A 340 3.02 5.09 -12.70
C HIS A 340 4.38 5.79 -12.62
N ARG A 341 4.56 6.55 -11.53
CA ARG A 341 5.82 7.23 -11.19
C ARG A 341 6.14 7.07 -9.71
N ALA A 342 7.42 6.92 -9.38
CA ALA A 342 7.92 7.01 -8.01
C ALA A 342 8.54 8.40 -7.79
N ASP A 343 7.82 9.30 -7.13
CA ASP A 343 8.38 10.57 -6.68
C ASP A 343 9.16 10.42 -5.38
N GLU A 344 8.66 9.59 -4.46
CA GLU A 344 9.24 9.36 -3.13
C GLU A 344 9.05 7.89 -2.74
N ILE A 345 10.06 7.27 -2.14
CA ILE A 345 10.01 5.89 -1.60
C ILE A 345 10.35 5.93 -0.11
N TYR A 346 9.44 5.46 0.73
CA TYR A 346 9.59 5.43 2.19
C TYR A 346 9.65 3.99 2.71
N TRP A 347 10.81 3.63 3.27
CA TRP A 347 11.13 2.34 3.89
C TRP A 347 10.67 2.25 5.34
#